data_AF-A0A963EGY7-F1
#
_entry.id   AF-A0A963EGY7-F1
#
_cell.length_a   1.000
_cell.length_b   1.000
_cell.length_c   1.000
_cell.angle_alpha   90.00
_cell.angle_beta   90.00
_cell.angle_gamma   90.00
#
_symmetry.space_group_name_H-M   'P 1'
#
loop_
_entity.id
_entity.type
_entity.pdbx_description
1 polymer ?
#
loop_
_entity_poly.entity_id
_entity_poly.type
_entity_poly.pdbx_seq_one_letter_code
_entity_poly.pdbx_strand_id
1 'polypeptide(L)'
;SSGAMVCNIGHGDERVLAAMRRQMERSTFGYRLHFETEASEELATRLCSLCPRDMNRAFFVSGGSEAVESALKLARSVAIARGEGTRFKVISRFPSYHGGSLGALALTGYDPLTAPYVPMMRDMPKIPAPRAWLDGLDESDAATGEHYASMLEKRILAEGPDTVLAFVEEPVGGAATGALVPPEGYPQAVRRICDRYGVLLIHDEVMSGAGRTGRFLAGEHWGTAPDIVILSKGLGAGYMPLGAMLANDDIVETVLDAGGFPHGFTYAGNPL
;
A
#
# COMPACT_ATOMS: atom_id res chain seq x y z
N SER A 1 -1.06 24.71 1.03
CA SER A 1 -0.70 23.45 0.34
C SER A 1 0.06 22.57 1.32
N SER A 2 -0.30 21.30 1.50
CA SER A 2 0.41 20.32 2.35
C SER A 2 1.58 19.64 1.63
N GLY A 3 2.26 20.35 0.71
CA GLY A 3 3.34 19.83 -0.12
C GLY A 3 2.89 18.61 -0.93
N ALA A 4 3.63 17.50 -0.82
CA ALA A 4 3.31 16.21 -1.43
C ALA A 4 2.19 15.44 -0.69
N MET A 5 1.19 16.15 -0.16
CA MET A 5 0.09 15.63 0.67
C MET A 5 0.55 14.98 1.98
N VAL A 6 1.51 15.60 2.67
CA VAL A 6 2.15 15.04 3.87
C VAL A 6 1.62 15.65 5.16
N CYS A 7 1.47 16.98 5.22
CA CYS A 7 1.17 17.69 6.47
C CYS A 7 -0.33 17.63 6.85
N ASN A 8 -0.87 16.43 7.16
CA ASN A 8 -2.30 16.23 7.44
C ASN A 8 -2.81 17.05 8.64
N ILE A 9 -1.97 17.22 9.67
CA ILE A 9 -2.32 17.93 10.93
C ILE A 9 -1.70 19.32 11.03
N GLY A 10 -1.08 19.83 9.95
CA GLY A 10 -0.34 21.09 9.97
C GLY A 10 1.02 21.02 10.66
N HIS A 11 1.67 22.18 10.76
CA HIS A 11 3.02 22.33 11.32
C HIS A 11 2.96 22.86 12.76
N GLY A 12 3.95 22.49 13.57
CA GLY A 12 4.12 23.07 14.91
C GLY A 12 3.11 22.61 15.96
N ASP A 13 2.53 21.41 15.84
CA ASP A 13 1.67 20.84 16.87
C ASP A 13 2.51 20.54 18.12
N GLU A 14 2.29 21.35 19.17
CA GLU A 14 3.03 21.26 20.42
C GLU A 14 2.93 19.88 21.09
N ARG A 15 1.82 19.16 20.89
CA ARG A 15 1.62 17.82 21.47
C ARG A 15 2.57 16.82 20.81
N VAL A 16 2.73 16.90 19.49
CA VAL A 16 3.66 16.04 18.73
C VAL A 16 5.10 16.38 19.11
N LEU A 17 5.46 17.66 19.12
CA LEU A 17 6.81 18.11 19.50
C LEU A 17 7.17 17.69 20.93
N ALA A 18 6.22 17.77 21.86
CA ALA A 18 6.43 17.30 23.23
C ALA A 18 6.59 15.78 23.31
N ALA A 19 5.81 15.00 22.52
CA ALA A 19 5.95 13.55 22.45
C ALA A 19 7.32 13.13 21.90
N MET A 20 7.76 13.75 20.79
CA MET A 20 9.08 13.53 20.22
C MET A 20 10.20 13.84 21.22
N ARG A 21 10.10 14.97 21.96
CA ARG A 21 11.08 15.34 22.99
C ARG A 21 11.19 14.28 24.08
N ARG A 22 10.04 13.85 24.64
CA ARG A 22 10.01 12.81 25.67
C ARG A 22 10.63 11.50 25.19
N GLN A 23 10.37 11.12 23.94
CA GLN A 23 10.94 9.91 23.37
C GLN A 23 12.45 10.03 23.16
N MET A 24 12.94 11.15 22.63
CA MET A 24 14.38 11.40 22.47
C MET A 24 15.15 11.37 23.81
N GLU A 25 14.53 11.81 24.90
CA GLU A 25 15.11 11.71 26.25
C GLU A 25 15.22 10.26 26.77
N ARG A 26 14.38 9.35 26.26
CA ARG A 26 14.40 7.92 26.62
C ARG A 26 15.34 7.12 25.72
N SER A 27 15.13 7.19 24.41
CA SER A 27 15.94 6.55 23.39
C SER A 27 15.61 7.09 22.00
N THR A 28 16.65 7.37 21.22
CA THR A 28 16.54 7.79 19.81
C THR A 28 16.59 6.63 18.82
N PHE A 29 16.97 5.43 19.28
CA PHE A 29 17.11 4.26 18.43
C PHE A 29 17.10 2.96 19.24
N GLY A 30 16.34 1.98 18.74
CA GLY A 30 16.40 0.60 19.20
C GLY A 30 16.38 -0.32 17.98
N TYR A 31 17.38 -1.18 17.84
CA TYR A 31 17.39 -2.13 16.73
C TYR A 31 16.37 -3.24 16.97
N ARG A 32 15.33 -3.31 16.13
CA ARG A 32 14.13 -4.14 16.32
C ARG A 32 14.35 -5.66 16.46
N LEU A 33 15.53 -6.18 16.08
CA LEU A 33 15.84 -7.61 16.30
C LEU A 33 16.39 -7.89 17.69
N HIS A 34 16.79 -6.85 18.43
CA HIS A 34 17.34 -6.97 19.78
C HIS A 34 16.42 -6.37 20.84
N PHE A 35 15.58 -5.41 20.45
CA PHE A 35 14.76 -4.65 21.38
C PHE A 35 13.34 -4.47 20.86
N GLU A 36 12.40 -4.55 21.79
CA GLU A 36 11.04 -4.06 21.65
C GLU A 36 10.98 -2.60 22.14
N THR A 37 10.05 -1.82 21.60
CA THR A 37 9.86 -0.42 22.03
C THR A 37 8.38 -0.15 22.22
N GLU A 38 8.04 0.42 23.38
CA GLU A 38 6.67 0.82 23.75
C GLU A 38 6.03 1.68 22.65
N ALA A 39 6.77 2.64 22.08
CA ALA A 39 6.29 3.50 21.01
C ALA A 39 5.86 2.72 19.75
N SER A 40 6.63 1.70 19.34
CA SER A 40 6.29 0.88 18.17
C SER A 40 5.10 -0.03 18.45
N GLU A 41 5.02 -0.62 19.64
CA GLU A 41 3.91 -1.50 20.03
C GLU A 41 2.58 -0.75 20.18
N GLU A 42 2.61 0.42 20.81
CA GLU A 42 1.45 1.30 20.94
C GLU A 42 0.96 1.76 19.56
N LEU A 43 1.89 2.16 18.68
CA LEU A 43 1.55 2.55 17.31
C LEU A 43 0.96 1.39 16.53
N ALA A 44 1.56 0.19 16.60
CA ALA A 44 1.04 -1.00 15.93
C ALA A 44 -0.37 -1.33 16.41
N THR A 45 -0.57 -1.41 17.73
CA THR A 45 -1.88 -1.67 18.36
C THR A 45 -2.92 -0.67 17.88
N ARG A 46 -2.58 0.62 17.91
CA ARG A 46 -3.48 1.69 17.48
C ARG A 46 -3.83 1.59 15.99
N LEU A 47 -2.84 1.38 15.11
CA LEU A 47 -3.10 1.28 13.68
C LEU A 47 -3.94 0.06 13.32
N CYS A 48 -3.65 -1.10 13.91
CA CYS A 48 -4.44 -2.32 13.68
C CYS A 48 -5.89 -2.11 14.10
N SER A 49 -6.16 -1.44 15.24
CA SER A 49 -7.54 -1.11 15.67
C SER A 49 -8.30 -0.17 14.73
N LEU A 50 -7.60 0.53 13.84
CA LEU A 50 -8.20 1.43 12.84
C LEU A 50 -8.33 0.76 11.46
N CYS A 51 -7.86 -0.47 11.30
CA CYS A 51 -7.90 -1.20 10.04
C CYS A 51 -9.08 -2.19 10.02
N PRO A 52 -9.59 -2.53 8.82
CA PRO A 52 -10.65 -3.52 8.68
C PRO A 52 -10.13 -4.95 8.93
N ARG A 53 -11.04 -5.87 9.27
CA ARG A 53 -10.79 -7.32 9.41
C ARG A 53 -9.73 -7.65 10.49
N ASP A 54 -9.16 -8.85 10.40
CA ASP A 54 -8.10 -9.40 11.24
C ASP A 54 -6.70 -8.86 10.83
N MET A 55 -6.61 -7.57 10.51
CA MET A 55 -5.37 -6.89 10.11
C MET A 55 -4.58 -6.46 11.35
N ASN A 56 -4.02 -7.44 12.06
CA ASN A 56 -3.38 -7.24 13.37
C ASN A 56 -1.84 -7.26 13.32
N ARG A 57 -1.23 -7.11 12.15
CA ARG A 57 0.23 -7.12 11.99
C ARG A 57 0.70 -5.88 11.26
N ALA A 58 1.63 -5.15 11.85
CA ALA A 58 2.23 -3.95 11.29
C ALA A 58 3.75 -4.11 11.16
N PHE A 59 4.30 -3.60 10.06
CA PHE A 59 5.73 -3.51 9.82
C PHE A 59 6.08 -2.06 9.44
N PHE A 60 6.89 -1.41 10.28
CA PHE A 60 7.23 0.00 10.11
C PHE A 60 8.50 0.21 9.28
N VAL A 61 8.48 1.28 8.49
CA VAL A 61 9.56 1.71 7.60
C VAL A 61 9.63 3.24 7.59
N SER A 62 10.56 3.83 6.84
CA SER A 62 10.79 5.27 6.82
C SER A 62 9.91 6.02 5.83
N GLY A 63 9.29 5.32 4.86
CA GLY A 63 8.47 5.97 3.85
C GLY A 63 7.71 5.03 2.92
N GLY A 64 6.88 5.61 2.05
CA GLY A 64 5.97 4.87 1.17
C GLY A 64 6.67 3.88 0.23
N SER A 65 7.79 4.26 -0.41
CA SER A 65 8.52 3.35 -1.30
C SER A 65 9.03 2.11 -0.56
N GLU A 66 9.57 2.26 0.66
CA GLU A 66 10.00 1.13 1.48
C GLU A 66 8.82 0.25 1.90
N ALA A 67 7.65 0.85 2.15
CA ALA A 67 6.44 0.13 2.53
C ALA A 67 5.90 -0.69 1.34
N VAL A 68 5.97 -0.14 0.12
CA VAL A 68 5.67 -0.86 -1.12
C VAL A 68 6.63 -2.03 -1.32
N GLU A 69 7.94 -1.83 -1.22
CA GLU A 69 8.91 -2.93 -1.30
C GLU A 69 8.63 -4.03 -0.25
N SER A 70 8.26 -3.63 0.97
CA SER A 70 7.88 -4.55 2.05
C SER A 70 6.65 -5.37 1.66
N ALA A 71 5.61 -4.73 1.13
CA ALA A 71 4.37 -5.38 0.70
C ALA A 71 4.59 -6.38 -0.43
N LEU A 72 5.40 -6.02 -1.44
CA LEU A 72 5.73 -6.92 -2.54
C LEU A 72 6.50 -8.15 -2.06
N LYS A 73 7.44 -7.94 -1.13
CA LYS A 73 8.20 -9.05 -0.54
C LYS A 73 7.33 -9.93 0.35
N LEU A 74 6.42 -9.36 1.15
CA LEU A 74 5.49 -10.15 1.96
C LEU A 74 4.56 -10.98 1.08
N ALA A 75 3.95 -10.35 0.06
CA ALA A 75 3.13 -11.04 -0.93
C ALA A 75 3.90 -12.21 -1.57
N ARG A 76 5.15 -11.97 -1.99
CA ARG A 76 5.98 -13.03 -2.57
C ARG A 76 6.30 -14.15 -1.57
N SER A 77 6.60 -13.80 -0.32
CA SER A 77 6.87 -14.78 0.74
C SER A 77 5.65 -15.67 1.01
N VAL A 78 4.43 -15.12 1.06
CA VAL A 78 3.23 -15.95 1.28
C VAL A 78 2.96 -16.88 0.10
N ALA A 79 3.17 -16.43 -1.15
CA ALA A 79 3.03 -17.30 -2.32
C ALA A 79 4.05 -18.46 -2.29
N ILE A 80 5.31 -18.19 -1.94
CA ILE A 80 6.33 -19.24 -1.78
C ILE A 80 5.92 -20.22 -0.66
N ALA A 81 5.48 -19.71 0.48
CA ALA A 81 5.05 -20.52 1.62
C ALA A 81 3.85 -21.43 1.28
N ARG A 82 2.94 -20.96 0.39
CA ARG A 82 1.81 -21.73 -0.13
C ARG A 82 2.16 -22.71 -1.26
N GLY A 83 3.42 -22.79 -1.67
CA GLY A 83 3.86 -23.62 -2.80
C GLY A 83 3.56 -23.01 -4.17
N GLU A 84 3.11 -21.75 -4.23
CA GLU A 84 2.77 -21.02 -5.45
C GLU A 84 3.98 -20.23 -5.99
N GLY A 85 5.13 -20.89 -6.06
CA GLY A 85 6.41 -20.27 -6.41
C GLY A 85 6.45 -19.61 -7.80
N THR A 86 5.48 -19.88 -8.67
CA THR A 86 5.32 -19.23 -9.99
C THR A 86 4.64 -17.85 -9.92
N ARG A 87 3.94 -17.51 -8.83
CA ARG A 87 3.26 -16.22 -8.66
C ARG A 87 4.24 -15.12 -8.26
N PHE A 88 4.57 -14.23 -9.20
CA PHE A 88 5.48 -13.11 -8.94
C PHE A 88 5.06 -11.80 -9.62
N LYS A 89 4.15 -11.83 -10.59
CA LYS A 89 3.74 -10.64 -11.33
C LYS A 89 2.77 -9.83 -10.48
N VAL A 90 3.01 -8.53 -10.35
CA VAL A 90 2.09 -7.63 -9.65
C VAL A 90 1.48 -6.70 -10.69
N ILE A 91 0.15 -6.69 -10.78
CA ILE A 91 -0.55 -5.80 -11.69
C ILE A 91 -0.75 -4.45 -10.99
N SER A 92 -0.45 -3.35 -11.66
CA SER A 92 -0.79 -1.99 -11.20
C SER A 92 -1.59 -1.23 -12.26
N ARG A 93 -1.76 0.08 -12.09
CA ARG A 93 -2.51 0.93 -13.03
C ARG A 93 -1.59 1.85 -13.84
N PHE A 94 -2.09 2.38 -14.95
CA PHE A 94 -1.48 3.47 -15.71
C PHE A 94 -2.53 4.52 -16.07
N PRO A 95 -2.35 5.81 -15.69
CA PRO A 95 -1.27 6.31 -14.84
C PRO A 95 -1.45 5.90 -13.36
N SER A 96 -0.37 5.86 -12.58
CA SER A 96 -0.36 5.58 -11.13
C SER A 96 0.96 6.00 -10.47
N TYR A 97 1.02 6.05 -9.13
CA TYR A 97 2.27 6.28 -8.41
C TYR A 97 2.38 5.41 -7.15
N HIS A 98 3.42 4.57 -7.12
CA HIS A 98 3.68 3.64 -6.01
C HIS A 98 5.07 3.82 -5.39
N GLY A 99 5.77 4.92 -5.69
CA GLY A 99 7.10 5.23 -5.14
C GLY A 99 8.22 5.21 -6.17
N GLY A 100 9.46 5.31 -5.66
CA GLY A 100 10.66 5.58 -6.46
C GLY A 100 11.86 4.65 -6.24
N SER A 101 11.76 3.64 -5.37
CA SER A 101 12.73 2.52 -5.37
C SER A 101 12.47 1.62 -6.57
N LEU A 102 13.43 0.81 -7.03
CA LEU A 102 13.30 0.09 -8.31
C LEU A 102 12.10 -0.87 -8.38
N GLY A 103 11.71 -1.54 -7.27
CA GLY A 103 10.53 -2.40 -7.24
C GLY A 103 9.24 -1.61 -7.24
N ALA A 104 9.15 -0.57 -6.41
CA ALA A 104 8.04 0.40 -6.42
C ALA A 104 7.87 1.11 -7.77
N LEU A 105 8.98 1.51 -8.38
CA LEU A 105 9.04 2.22 -9.65
C LEU A 105 8.57 1.33 -10.81
N ALA A 106 8.81 0.02 -10.75
CA ALA A 106 8.26 -0.93 -11.71
C ALA A 106 6.72 -0.98 -11.70
N LEU A 107 6.08 -0.59 -10.59
CA LEU A 107 4.62 -0.50 -10.46
C LEU A 107 4.10 0.89 -10.82
N THR A 108 4.88 1.94 -10.60
CA THR A 108 4.52 3.31 -10.96
C THR A 108 4.22 3.44 -12.46
N GLY A 109 3.02 3.93 -12.79
CA GLY A 109 2.59 4.22 -14.15
C GLY A 109 2.83 5.68 -14.53
N TYR A 110 4.09 6.12 -14.61
CA TYR A 110 4.43 7.49 -15.00
C TYR A 110 5.74 7.53 -15.80
N ASP A 111 5.63 7.50 -17.12
CA ASP A 111 6.76 7.34 -18.04
C ASP A 111 7.93 8.32 -17.83
N PRO A 112 7.70 9.63 -17.60
CA PRO A 112 8.82 10.55 -17.36
C PRO A 112 9.68 10.18 -16.15
N LEU A 113 9.10 9.48 -15.17
CA LEU A 113 9.80 9.03 -13.97
C LEU A 113 10.42 7.64 -14.15
N THR A 114 9.80 6.75 -14.92
CA THR A 114 10.23 5.36 -15.08
C THR A 114 11.23 5.14 -16.22
N ALA A 115 11.09 5.89 -17.34
CA ALA A 115 11.86 5.66 -18.57
C ALA A 115 13.39 5.62 -18.38
N PRO A 116 14.02 6.48 -17.56
CA PRO A 116 15.47 6.43 -17.36
C PRO A 116 15.99 5.14 -16.69
N TYR A 117 15.12 4.42 -15.97
CA TYR A 117 15.50 3.30 -15.11
C TYR A 117 15.03 1.94 -15.64
N VAL A 118 14.34 1.88 -16.78
CA VAL A 118 13.81 0.63 -17.37
C VAL A 118 14.88 -0.49 -17.46
N PRO A 119 16.14 -0.23 -17.86
CA PRO A 119 17.16 -1.30 -17.90
C PRO A 119 17.55 -1.87 -16.53
N MET A 120 17.19 -1.21 -15.42
CA MET A 120 17.55 -1.59 -14.05
C MET A 120 16.42 -2.31 -13.31
N MET A 121 15.23 -2.41 -13.89
CA MET A 121 14.05 -2.98 -13.23
C MET A 121 13.31 -3.97 -14.11
N ARG A 122 12.56 -4.87 -13.48
CA ARG A 122 11.65 -5.76 -14.18
C ARG A 122 10.30 -5.07 -14.28
N ASP A 123 9.93 -4.63 -15.48
CA ASP A 123 8.61 -4.03 -15.69
C ASP A 123 7.49 -5.01 -15.33
N MET A 124 6.44 -4.46 -14.72
CA MET A 124 5.30 -5.18 -14.20
C MET A 124 4.04 -4.83 -14.99
N PRO A 125 3.11 -5.79 -15.19
CA PRO A 125 1.92 -5.57 -16.01
C PRO A 125 1.05 -4.44 -15.46
N LYS A 126 0.44 -3.64 -16.36
CA LYS A 126 -0.40 -2.50 -16.00
C LYS A 126 -1.75 -2.56 -16.71
N ILE A 127 -2.80 -2.09 -16.05
CA ILE A 127 -4.11 -1.83 -16.66
C ILE A 127 -4.40 -0.33 -16.66
N PRO A 128 -5.28 0.18 -17.54
CA PRO A 128 -5.69 1.58 -17.48
C PRO A 128 -6.27 1.95 -16.11
N ALA A 129 -5.91 3.11 -15.57
CA ALA A 129 -6.61 3.68 -14.41
C ALA A 129 -8.07 4.01 -14.79
N PRO A 130 -9.03 3.92 -13.86
CA PRO A 130 -10.45 4.08 -14.17
C PRO A 130 -10.87 5.55 -14.32
N ARG A 131 -10.46 6.19 -15.43
CA ARG A 131 -10.64 7.62 -15.71
C ARG A 131 -11.97 7.93 -16.38
N ALA A 132 -13.07 7.50 -15.77
CA ALA A 132 -14.43 7.56 -16.36
C ALA A 132 -14.76 8.92 -17.00
N TRP A 133 -14.58 10.01 -16.25
CA TRP A 133 -14.85 11.36 -16.76
C TRP A 133 -14.02 11.72 -18.00
N LEU A 134 -12.72 11.40 -18.02
CA LEU A 134 -11.84 11.67 -19.16
C LEU A 134 -12.16 10.79 -20.37
N ASP A 135 -12.65 9.58 -20.13
CA ASP A 135 -13.01 8.62 -21.16
C ASP A 135 -14.47 8.80 -21.62
N GLY A 136 -15.20 9.79 -21.08
CA GLY A 136 -16.57 10.14 -21.48
C GLY A 136 -17.65 9.19 -20.94
N LEU A 137 -17.36 8.49 -19.85
CA LEU A 137 -18.26 7.54 -19.19
C LEU A 137 -18.88 8.15 -17.92
N ASP A 138 -20.07 7.69 -17.56
CA ASP A 138 -20.76 8.09 -16.33
C ASP A 138 -20.12 7.36 -15.12
N GLU A 139 -19.49 8.12 -14.23
CA GLU A 139 -18.85 7.59 -13.02
C GLU A 139 -19.84 7.04 -11.99
N SER A 140 -21.13 7.43 -12.07
CA SER A 140 -22.19 6.95 -11.19
C SER A 140 -22.88 5.68 -11.70
N ASP A 141 -22.64 5.29 -12.95
CA ASP A 141 -23.13 4.04 -13.51
C ASP A 141 -22.22 2.87 -13.08
N ALA A 142 -22.80 1.90 -12.36
CA ALA A 142 -22.10 0.69 -11.96
C ALA A 142 -21.52 -0.12 -13.14
N ALA A 143 -22.11 0.02 -14.35
CA ALA A 143 -21.57 -0.60 -15.55
C ALA A 143 -20.19 -0.01 -15.94
N THR A 144 -19.94 1.27 -15.65
CA THR A 144 -18.62 1.89 -15.83
C THR A 144 -17.59 1.26 -14.90
N GLY A 145 -17.94 1.02 -13.63
CA GLY A 145 -17.06 0.33 -12.69
C GLY A 145 -16.73 -1.09 -13.13
N GLU A 146 -17.73 -1.86 -13.55
CA GLU A 146 -17.53 -3.22 -14.06
C GLU A 146 -16.68 -3.23 -15.35
N HIS A 147 -16.87 -2.24 -16.24
CA HIS A 147 -16.08 -2.09 -17.46
C HIS A 147 -14.58 -1.99 -17.14
N TYR A 148 -14.18 -1.10 -16.24
CA TYR A 148 -12.77 -0.96 -15.86
C TYR A 148 -12.27 -2.17 -15.07
N ALA A 149 -13.05 -2.72 -14.15
CA ALA A 149 -12.66 -3.91 -13.40
C ALA A 149 -12.43 -5.11 -14.33
N SER A 150 -13.21 -5.25 -15.41
CA SER A 150 -13.00 -6.30 -16.43
C SER A 150 -11.61 -6.26 -17.08
N MET A 151 -10.95 -5.10 -17.08
CA MET A 151 -9.58 -4.97 -17.60
C MET A 151 -8.56 -5.68 -16.70
N LEU A 152 -8.80 -5.70 -15.39
CA LEU A 152 -8.00 -6.49 -14.45
C LEU A 152 -8.14 -7.98 -14.75
N GLU A 153 -9.36 -8.48 -14.87
CA GLU A 153 -9.61 -9.90 -15.17
C GLU A 153 -8.97 -10.31 -16.50
N LYS A 154 -9.16 -9.51 -17.56
CA LYS A 154 -8.51 -9.74 -18.87
C LYS A 154 -6.99 -9.78 -18.74
N ARG A 155 -6.39 -8.88 -17.94
CA ARG A 155 -4.94 -8.87 -17.72
C ARG A 155 -4.49 -10.11 -16.94
N ILE A 156 -5.19 -10.51 -15.88
CA ILE A 156 -4.87 -11.72 -15.12
C ILE A 156 -4.84 -12.94 -16.03
N LEU A 157 -5.87 -13.10 -16.87
CA LEU A 157 -5.97 -14.19 -17.83
C LEU A 157 -4.82 -14.16 -18.87
N ALA A 158 -4.50 -12.97 -19.40
CA ALA A 158 -3.44 -12.80 -20.39
C ALA A 158 -2.03 -13.10 -19.82
N GLU A 159 -1.79 -12.76 -18.56
CA GLU A 159 -0.51 -13.04 -17.90
C GLU A 159 -0.37 -14.50 -17.45
N GLY A 160 -1.48 -15.25 -17.40
CA GLY A 160 -1.57 -16.56 -16.78
C GLY A 160 -1.88 -16.42 -15.28
N PRO A 161 -3.09 -16.82 -14.82
CA PRO A 161 -3.53 -16.62 -13.43
C PRO A 161 -2.56 -17.15 -12.37
N ASP A 162 -1.94 -18.30 -12.62
CA ASP A 162 -0.97 -18.94 -11.70
C ASP A 162 0.39 -18.21 -11.61
N THR A 163 0.55 -17.10 -12.33
CA THR A 163 1.74 -16.25 -12.29
C THR A 163 1.48 -14.88 -11.66
N VAL A 164 0.22 -14.51 -11.49
CA VAL A 164 -0.18 -13.22 -10.91
C VAL A 164 -0.23 -13.35 -9.40
N LEU A 165 0.55 -12.50 -8.75
CA LEU A 165 0.74 -12.45 -7.31
C LEU A 165 -0.26 -11.52 -6.63
N ALA A 166 -0.34 -10.29 -7.13
CA ALA A 166 -1.13 -9.24 -6.50
C ALA A 166 -1.63 -8.22 -7.52
N PHE A 167 -2.69 -7.51 -7.15
CA PHE A 167 -3.10 -6.24 -7.74
C PHE A 167 -2.87 -5.14 -6.72
N VAL A 168 -2.12 -4.10 -7.11
CA VAL A 168 -1.91 -2.91 -6.26
C VAL A 168 -2.66 -1.73 -6.83
N GLU A 169 -3.35 -1.01 -5.96
CA GLU A 169 -4.05 0.22 -6.34
C GLU A 169 -4.00 1.28 -5.24
N GLU A 170 -4.00 2.54 -5.64
CA GLU A 170 -4.35 3.65 -4.73
C GLU A 170 -5.89 3.76 -4.73
N PRO A 171 -6.59 3.60 -3.58
CA PRO A 171 -8.06 3.64 -3.55
C PRO A 171 -8.62 4.97 -4.06
N VAL A 172 -7.94 6.08 -3.77
CA VAL A 172 -8.11 7.36 -4.48
C VAL A 172 -6.77 7.67 -5.13
N GLY A 173 -6.76 7.73 -6.47
CA GLY A 173 -5.53 7.92 -7.24
C GLY A 173 -4.92 9.29 -7.01
N GLY A 174 -3.63 9.34 -6.69
CA GLY A 174 -2.94 10.53 -6.24
C GLY A 174 -2.39 11.41 -7.36
N ALA A 175 -1.07 11.65 -7.34
CA ALA A 175 -0.42 12.66 -8.17
C ALA A 175 -0.48 12.36 -9.68
N ALA A 176 -0.48 11.07 -10.06
CA ALA A 176 -0.44 10.67 -11.46
C ALA A 176 -1.82 10.73 -12.14
N THR A 177 -2.90 10.63 -11.37
CA THR A 177 -4.29 10.63 -11.86
C THR A 177 -5.07 11.88 -11.46
N GLY A 178 -4.56 12.69 -10.52
CA GLY A 178 -5.16 13.96 -10.11
C GLY A 178 -6.31 13.83 -9.10
N ALA A 179 -6.09 13.13 -7.98
CA ALA A 179 -7.12 12.88 -6.96
C ALA A 179 -8.35 12.11 -7.51
N LEU A 180 -8.08 11.11 -8.34
CA LEU A 180 -9.09 10.34 -9.06
C LEU A 180 -9.85 9.42 -8.12
N VAL A 181 -11.15 9.63 -8.02
CA VAL A 181 -12.08 8.75 -7.31
C VAL A 181 -12.50 7.63 -8.26
N PRO A 182 -12.50 6.35 -7.83
CA PRO A 182 -12.94 5.26 -8.69
C PRO A 182 -14.45 5.36 -8.97
N PRO A 183 -14.90 4.94 -10.17
CA PRO A 183 -16.32 4.86 -10.50
C PRO A 183 -17.10 3.93 -9.57
N GLU A 184 -18.41 4.14 -9.49
CA GLU A 184 -19.33 3.31 -8.71
C GLU A 184 -19.17 1.82 -9.07
N GLY A 185 -19.11 0.96 -8.04
CA GLY A 185 -18.96 -0.48 -8.21
C GLY A 185 -17.56 -0.99 -8.58
N TYR A 186 -16.62 -0.13 -9.00
CA TYR A 186 -15.27 -0.54 -9.40
C TYR A 186 -14.50 -1.26 -8.27
N PRO A 187 -14.37 -0.71 -7.04
CA PRO A 187 -13.59 -1.36 -5.99
C PRO A 187 -14.15 -2.74 -5.62
N GLN A 188 -15.49 -2.87 -5.55
CA GLN A 188 -16.14 -4.14 -5.22
C GLN A 188 -15.90 -5.18 -6.32
N ALA A 189 -15.92 -4.76 -7.59
CA ALA A 189 -15.61 -5.64 -8.71
C ALA A 189 -14.14 -6.10 -8.70
N VAL A 190 -13.20 -5.20 -8.42
CA VAL A 190 -11.77 -5.53 -8.24
C VAL A 190 -11.59 -6.57 -7.13
N ARG A 191 -12.20 -6.37 -5.96
CA ARG A 191 -12.12 -7.33 -4.85
C ARG A 191 -12.63 -8.71 -5.25
N ARG A 192 -13.81 -8.79 -5.88
CA ARG A 192 -14.38 -10.07 -6.36
C ARG A 192 -13.46 -10.78 -7.35
N ILE A 193 -12.82 -10.03 -8.26
CA ILE A 193 -11.88 -10.59 -9.25
C ILE A 193 -10.63 -11.11 -8.53
N CYS A 194 -10.06 -10.34 -7.60
CA CYS A 194 -8.91 -10.77 -6.82
C CYS A 194 -9.20 -12.07 -6.06
N ASP A 195 -10.36 -12.17 -5.41
CA ASP A 195 -10.80 -13.37 -4.69
C ASP A 195 -10.94 -14.57 -5.64
N ARG A 196 -11.53 -14.37 -6.82
CA ARG A 196 -11.74 -15.44 -7.82
C ARG A 196 -10.45 -16.10 -8.28
N TYR A 197 -9.36 -15.34 -8.42
CA TYR A 197 -8.09 -15.82 -8.97
C TYR A 197 -7.00 -16.06 -7.91
N GLY A 198 -7.32 -15.86 -6.63
CA GLY A 198 -6.34 -15.93 -5.54
C GLY A 198 -5.24 -14.87 -5.68
N VAL A 199 -5.57 -13.71 -6.23
CA VAL A 199 -4.66 -12.57 -6.35
C VAL A 199 -4.80 -11.71 -5.10
N LEU A 200 -3.70 -11.36 -4.46
CA LEU A 200 -3.74 -10.48 -3.29
C LEU A 200 -4.09 -9.05 -3.69
N LEU A 201 -5.00 -8.40 -2.98
CA LEU A 201 -5.32 -7.00 -3.15
C LEU A 201 -4.49 -6.16 -2.19
N ILE A 202 -3.73 -5.21 -2.74
CA ILE A 202 -2.90 -4.29 -1.97
C ILE A 202 -3.45 -2.87 -2.16
N HIS A 203 -3.86 -2.23 -1.07
CA HIS A 203 -4.21 -0.82 -1.10
C HIS A 203 -2.98 0.03 -0.76
N ASP A 204 -2.55 0.84 -1.72
CA ASP A 204 -1.60 1.92 -1.53
C ASP A 204 -2.31 3.16 -0.99
N GLU A 205 -2.42 3.23 0.34
CA GLU A 205 -3.05 4.32 1.08
C GLU A 205 -2.02 5.39 1.50
N VAL A 206 -0.84 5.42 0.86
CA VAL A 206 0.21 6.40 1.18
C VAL A 206 -0.30 7.83 1.08
N MET A 207 -1.15 8.14 0.09
CA MET A 207 -1.77 9.47 -0.04
C MET A 207 -3.17 9.56 0.57
N SER A 208 -4.01 8.55 0.33
CA SER A 208 -5.44 8.59 0.63
C SER A 208 -5.78 8.19 2.07
N GLY A 209 -4.86 7.53 2.77
CA GLY A 209 -5.03 7.08 4.14
C GLY A 209 -4.72 8.17 5.17
N ALA A 210 -4.60 7.72 6.42
CA ALA A 210 -4.36 8.58 7.58
C ALA A 210 -5.35 9.77 7.67
N GLY A 211 -6.64 9.50 7.40
CA GLY A 211 -7.71 10.48 7.56
C GLY A 211 -7.98 11.40 6.37
N ARG A 212 -7.20 11.30 5.27
CA ARG A 212 -7.24 12.29 4.18
C ARG A 212 -8.62 12.42 3.52
N THR A 213 -9.34 11.31 3.38
CA THR A 213 -10.66 11.26 2.74
C THR A 213 -11.82 11.32 3.75
N GLY A 214 -11.54 11.62 5.02
CA GLY A 214 -12.53 11.65 6.11
C GLY A 214 -12.69 10.34 6.88
N ARG A 215 -12.29 9.20 6.29
CA ARG A 215 -12.07 7.92 6.99
C ARG A 215 -10.59 7.67 7.18
N PHE A 216 -10.23 6.74 8.08
CA PHE A 216 -8.82 6.45 8.33
C PHE A 216 -8.15 5.86 7.08
N LEU A 217 -8.77 4.84 6.48
CA LEU A 217 -8.42 4.32 5.17
C LEU A 217 -9.49 4.73 4.16
N ALA A 218 -9.08 5.16 2.97
CA ALA A 218 -10.03 5.52 1.91
C ALA A 218 -10.81 4.30 1.40
N GLY A 219 -10.22 3.11 1.37
CA GLY A 219 -10.90 1.88 0.95
C GLY A 219 -12.18 1.57 1.75
N GLU A 220 -12.30 2.08 2.98
CA GLU A 220 -13.51 1.94 3.80
C GLU A 220 -14.75 2.60 3.19
N HIS A 221 -14.59 3.60 2.32
CA HIS A 221 -15.74 4.26 1.67
C HIS A 221 -16.54 3.29 0.78
N TRP A 222 -15.89 2.23 0.29
CA TRP A 222 -16.51 1.24 -0.60
C TRP A 222 -16.73 -0.12 0.07
N GLY A 223 -16.33 -0.27 1.33
CA GLY A 223 -16.45 -1.54 2.07
C GLY A 223 -15.56 -2.65 1.52
N THR A 224 -14.49 -2.31 0.80
CA THR A 224 -13.58 -3.28 0.17
C THR A 224 -12.30 -3.40 0.98
N ALA A 225 -12.21 -4.47 1.77
CA ALA A 225 -11.04 -4.74 2.57
C ALA A 225 -9.92 -5.37 1.73
N PRO A 226 -8.71 -4.78 1.71
CA PRO A 226 -7.54 -5.37 1.07
C PRO A 226 -6.92 -6.48 1.92
N ASP A 227 -5.97 -7.18 1.32
CA ASP A 227 -5.14 -8.19 1.99
C ASP A 227 -3.92 -7.55 2.68
N ILE A 228 -3.39 -6.47 2.07
CA ILE A 228 -2.27 -5.67 2.59
C ILE A 228 -2.60 -4.18 2.41
N VAL A 229 -2.30 -3.37 3.41
CA VAL A 229 -2.40 -1.90 3.39
C VAL A 229 -1.01 -1.28 3.50
N ILE A 230 -0.78 -0.23 2.73
CA ILE A 230 0.45 0.56 2.75
C ILE A 230 0.12 1.98 3.20
N LEU A 231 0.79 2.49 4.23
CA LEU A 231 0.61 3.85 4.75
C LEU A 231 1.95 4.59 4.78
N SER A 232 1.92 5.90 4.61
CA SER A 232 3.03 6.82 4.89
C SER A 232 2.48 8.25 4.92
N LYS A 233 3.26 9.26 4.52
CA LYS A 233 2.90 10.69 4.43
C LYS A 233 2.14 11.18 5.66
N GLY A 234 0.80 11.22 5.59
CA GLY A 234 -0.07 11.64 6.68
C GLY A 234 0.14 10.87 7.98
N LEU A 235 0.68 9.64 7.92
CA LEU A 235 1.01 8.83 9.09
C LEU A 235 2.06 9.50 10.00
N GLY A 236 3.18 9.97 9.42
CA GLY A 236 4.18 10.77 10.14
C GLY A 236 3.91 12.27 10.11
N ALA A 237 2.91 12.68 9.32
CA ALA A 237 2.46 14.06 9.08
C ALA A 237 3.56 15.10 8.81
N GLY A 238 4.74 14.65 8.34
CA GLY A 238 5.91 15.51 8.10
C GLY A 238 6.77 15.80 9.33
N TYR A 239 6.44 15.25 10.50
CA TYR A 239 7.24 15.37 11.72
C TYR A 239 8.39 14.36 11.74
N MET A 240 8.16 13.16 11.23
CA MET A 240 9.17 12.10 11.11
C MET A 240 8.92 11.28 9.82
N PRO A 241 9.98 10.83 9.12
CA PRO A 241 9.83 9.83 8.06
C PRO A 241 9.24 8.55 8.66
N LEU A 242 8.01 8.23 8.24
CA LEU A 242 7.28 7.08 8.74
C LEU A 242 6.40 6.50 7.63
N GLY A 243 6.49 5.19 7.47
CA GLY A 243 5.60 4.37 6.67
C GLY A 243 5.28 3.08 7.40
N ALA A 244 4.24 2.40 6.96
CA ALA A 244 3.82 1.12 7.50
C ALA A 244 3.27 0.23 6.40
N MET A 245 3.55 -1.06 6.51
CA MET A 245 2.80 -2.12 5.85
C MET A 245 1.96 -2.81 6.92
N LEU A 246 0.65 -2.92 6.70
CA LEU A 246 -0.25 -3.72 7.54
C LEU A 246 -0.78 -4.90 6.73
N ALA A 247 -0.94 -6.05 7.36
CA ALA A 247 -1.42 -7.26 6.69
C ALA A 247 -2.31 -8.08 7.61
N ASN A 248 -3.16 -8.90 6.98
CA ASN A 248 -4.01 -9.87 7.68
C ASN A 248 -3.16 -10.91 8.42
N ASP A 249 -3.68 -11.40 9.54
CA ASP A 249 -3.01 -12.40 10.37
C ASP A 249 -2.66 -13.66 9.56
N ASP A 250 -3.56 -14.16 8.73
CA ASP A 250 -3.35 -15.38 7.95
C ASP A 250 -2.13 -15.29 7.00
N ILE A 251 -1.92 -14.12 6.38
CA ILE A 251 -0.76 -13.86 5.51
C ILE A 251 0.53 -13.92 6.31
N VAL A 252 0.54 -13.26 7.47
CA VAL A 252 1.75 -13.17 8.29
C VAL A 252 2.06 -14.50 8.95
N GLU A 253 1.09 -15.17 9.56
CA GLU A 253 1.27 -16.48 10.18
C GLU A 253 1.75 -17.51 9.16
N THR A 254 1.19 -17.52 7.93
CA THR A 254 1.67 -18.41 6.85
C THR A 254 3.16 -18.21 6.57
N VAL A 255 3.66 -16.96 6.61
CA VAL A 255 5.08 -16.66 6.38
C VAL A 255 5.94 -17.01 7.59
N LEU A 256 5.44 -16.79 8.80
CA LEU A 256 6.14 -17.15 10.04
C LEU A 256 6.31 -18.67 10.16
N ASP A 257 5.26 -19.44 9.91
CA ASP A 257 5.27 -20.91 9.92
C ASP A 257 6.24 -21.49 8.87
N ALA A 258 6.48 -20.76 7.78
CA ALA A 258 7.40 -21.13 6.71
C ALA A 258 8.85 -20.69 6.93
N GLY A 259 9.21 -20.22 8.14
CA GLY A 259 10.58 -19.84 8.50
C GLY A 259 10.84 -18.34 8.57
N GLY A 260 9.78 -17.52 8.53
CA GLY A 260 9.83 -16.09 8.78
C GLY A 260 10.04 -15.22 7.54
N PHE A 261 10.12 -13.91 7.78
CA PHE A 261 10.19 -12.89 6.75
C PHE A 261 11.59 -12.25 6.67
N PRO A 262 12.49 -12.71 5.75
CA PRO A 262 13.84 -12.17 5.61
C PRO A 262 13.83 -10.79 4.94
N HIS A 263 13.48 -9.78 5.74
CA HIS A 263 13.36 -8.40 5.33
C HIS A 263 13.59 -7.45 6.51
N GLY A 264 14.22 -6.31 6.24
CA GLY A 264 14.47 -5.31 7.25
C GLY A 264 15.16 -4.09 6.68
N PHE A 265 15.01 -2.98 7.39
CA PHE A 265 15.76 -1.75 7.23
C PHE A 265 16.32 -1.37 8.60
N THR A 266 17.45 -0.68 8.64
CA THR A 266 18.09 -0.30 9.90
C THR A 266 17.16 0.52 10.81
N TYR A 267 16.40 1.45 10.22
CA TYR A 267 15.47 2.33 10.93
C TYR A 267 14.02 1.81 10.98
N ALA A 268 13.77 0.57 10.54
CA ALA A 268 12.44 -0.03 10.64
C ALA A 268 12.01 -0.12 12.12
N GLY A 269 10.88 0.50 12.46
CA GLY A 269 10.40 0.59 13.85
C GLY A 269 11.25 1.50 14.74
N ASN A 270 11.82 2.57 14.19
CA ASN A 270 12.48 3.59 15.02
C ASN A 270 11.48 4.10 16.09
N PRO A 271 11.87 4.16 17.37
CA PRO A 271 10.95 4.56 18.43
C PRO A 271 10.52 6.03 18.40
N LEU A 272 11.28 6.91 17.71
CA LEU A 272 10.95 8.34 17.56
C LEU A 272 9.94 8.58 16.43
#